data_AF-A0A938ENZ3-F1
#
_entry.id   AF-A0A938ENZ3-F1
#
_cell.length_a   1.000
_cell.length_b   1.000
_cell.length_c   1.000
_cell.angle_alpha   90.00
_cell.angle_beta   90.00
_cell.angle_gamma   90.00
#
_symmetry.space_group_name_H-M   'P 1'
#
loop_
_entity.id
_entity.type
_entity.pdbx_description
1 polymer ?
#
loop_
_entity_poly.entity_id
_entity_poly.type
_entity_poly.pdbx_seq_one_letter_code
_entity_poly.pdbx_strand_id
1 'polypeptide(L)'
;MSGDTRGERLANTIAAIIGIPLALVFGVWMIWITWTAFAGGQAPYFPIAFDGVSIGRGLLWLIVVDPIVMTVAYWIFMLVMLPVIGLAAGAGALADRRRK
;
A
#
# COMPACT_ATOMS: atom_id res chain seq x y z
N MET A 1 -13.13 10.56 -28.97
CA MET A 1 -12.09 11.60 -28.81
C MET A 1 -11.60 11.55 -27.37
N SER A 2 -10.41 10.99 -27.17
CA SER A 2 -9.75 10.82 -25.87
C SER A 2 -9.26 12.17 -25.36
N GLY A 3 -10.11 12.90 -24.65
CA GLY A 3 -9.72 14.07 -23.88
C GLY A 3 -9.06 13.63 -22.59
N ASP A 4 -7.86 13.07 -22.69
CA ASP A 4 -6.99 12.71 -21.57
C ASP A 4 -6.56 14.04 -20.92
N THR A 5 -7.34 14.49 -19.95
CA THR A 5 -7.20 15.84 -19.39
C THR A 5 -5.90 15.87 -18.59
N ARG A 6 -5.18 16.99 -18.63
CA ARG A 6 -3.90 17.17 -17.90
C ARG A 6 -4.00 16.79 -16.41
N GLY A 7 -5.19 16.87 -15.82
CA GLY A 7 -5.52 16.39 -14.48
C GLY A 7 -5.44 14.87 -14.29
N GLU A 8 -5.89 14.05 -15.25
CA GLU A 8 -5.74 12.58 -15.20
C GLU A 8 -4.27 12.17 -15.22
N ARG A 9 -3.46 12.83 -16.04
CA ARG A 9 -2.01 12.59 -16.10
C ARG A 9 -1.33 12.93 -14.77
N LEU A 10 -1.66 14.08 -14.18
CA LEU A 10 -1.13 14.48 -12.87
C LEU A 10 -1.56 13.52 -11.77
N ALA A 11 -2.84 13.12 -11.72
CA ALA A 11 -3.34 12.16 -10.75
C ALA A 11 -2.64 10.80 -10.89
N ASN A 12 -2.48 10.29 -12.12
CA ASN A 12 -1.74 9.04 -12.36
C ASN A 12 -0.26 9.14 -12.00
N THR A 13 0.41 10.26 -12.30
CA THR A 13 1.81 10.47 -11.92
C THR A 13 1.98 10.53 -10.41
N ILE A 14 1.12 11.27 -9.69
CA ILE A 14 1.15 11.34 -8.22
C ILE A 14 0.88 9.95 -7.62
N ALA A 15 -0.11 9.23 -8.14
CA ALA A 15 -0.42 7.88 -7.72
C ALA A 15 0.74 6.91 -7.93
N ALA A 16 1.46 7.02 -9.04
CA ALA A 16 2.64 6.18 -9.30
C ALA A 16 3.81 6.52 -8.35
N ILE A 17 4.09 7.82 -8.15
CA ILE A 17 5.19 8.30 -7.29
C ILE A 17 4.99 7.88 -5.83
N ILE A 18 3.76 7.91 -5.33
CA ILE A 18 3.46 7.54 -3.94
C ILE A 18 3.19 6.04 -3.83
N GLY A 19 2.38 5.50 -4.75
CA GLY A 19 1.89 4.13 -4.68
C GLY A 19 2.98 3.08 -4.89
N ILE A 20 3.90 3.28 -5.84
CA ILE A 20 4.93 2.28 -6.14
C ILE A 20 5.90 2.10 -4.95
N PRO A 21 6.51 3.16 -4.39
CA PRO A 21 7.39 3.00 -3.23
C PRO A 21 6.66 2.39 -2.03
N LEU A 22 5.41 2.80 -1.78
CA LEU A 22 4.63 2.26 -0.68
C LEU A 22 4.36 0.77 -0.85
N ALA A 23 3.98 0.34 -2.06
CA ALA A 23 3.75 -1.06 -2.39
C ALA A 23 5.03 -1.90 -2.23
N LEU A 24 6.19 -1.36 -2.62
CA LEU A 24 7.48 -2.04 -2.46
C LEU A 24 7.85 -2.21 -0.98
N VAL A 25 7.76 -1.13 -0.20
CA VAL A 25 8.05 -1.17 1.26
C VAL A 25 7.12 -2.16 1.95
N PHE A 26 5.83 -2.12 1.62
CA PHE A 26 4.84 -3.02 2.19
C PHE A 26 5.08 -4.48 1.78
N GLY A 27 5.41 -4.72 0.50
CA GLY A 27 5.71 -6.05 0.00
C GLY A 27 6.95 -6.66 0.65
N VAL A 28 8.03 -5.90 0.80
CA VAL A 28 9.24 -6.34 1.49
C VAL A 28 8.96 -6.64 2.96
N TRP A 29 8.19 -5.76 3.62
CA TRP A 29 7.80 -5.97 5.02
C TRP A 29 6.93 -7.22 5.20
N MET A 30 5.96 -7.44 4.32
CA MET A 30 5.13 -8.65 4.29
C MET A 30 5.97 -9.91 4.13
N ILE A 31 6.87 -9.95 3.15
CA ILE A 31 7.75 -11.11 2.93
C ILE A 31 8.59 -11.38 4.18
N TRP A 32 9.13 -10.33 4.82
CA TRP A 32 9.92 -10.48 6.03
C TRP A 32 9.08 -11.05 7.19
N ILE A 33 7.90 -10.51 7.46
CA ILE A 33 7.09 -11.02 8.56
C ILE A 33 6.62 -12.46 8.31
N THR A 34 6.20 -12.78 7.09
CA THR A 34 5.85 -14.15 6.70
C THR A 34 7.06 -15.07 6.87
N TRP A 35 8.27 -14.64 6.50
CA TRP A 35 9.49 -15.39 6.76
C TRP A 35 9.71 -15.66 8.26
N THR A 36 9.53 -14.65 9.13
CA THR A 36 9.65 -14.85 10.59
C THR A 36 8.61 -15.82 11.14
N ALA A 37 7.42 -15.90 10.53
CA ALA A 37 6.41 -16.89 10.91
C ALA A 37 6.89 -18.33 10.61
N PHE A 38 7.62 -18.54 9.50
CA PHE A 38 8.20 -19.85 9.16
C PHE A 38 9.46 -20.17 9.95
N ALA A 39 10.45 -19.28 9.93
CA ALA A 39 11.80 -19.54 10.43
C ALA A 39 11.97 -19.26 11.93
N GLY A 40 11.02 -18.57 12.54
CA GLY A 40 11.17 -18.02 13.88
C GLY A 40 11.93 -16.68 13.87
N GLY A 41 11.94 -16.01 15.02
CA GLY A 41 12.52 -14.68 15.20
C GLY A 41 11.49 -13.63 15.63
N GLN A 42 11.96 -12.40 15.76
CA GLN A 42 11.09 -11.27 16.11
C GLN A 42 10.33 -10.79 14.88
N ALA A 43 9.00 -10.76 14.96
CA ALA A 43 8.18 -10.17 13.92
C ALA A 43 8.47 -8.65 13.82
N PRO A 44 8.83 -8.11 12.64
CA PRO A 44 9.19 -6.71 12.51
C PRO A 44 7.97 -5.82 12.80
N TYR A 45 8.14 -4.86 13.73
CA TYR A 45 7.12 -3.92 14.21
C TYR A 45 5.94 -4.53 14.98
N PHE A 46 5.97 -5.83 15.30
CA PHE A 46 5.06 -6.45 16.24
C PHE A 46 5.80 -6.85 17.51
N PRO A 47 5.18 -6.73 18.70
CA PRO A 47 5.77 -7.20 19.96
C PRO A 47 5.61 -8.73 20.13
N ILE A 48 5.77 -9.49 19.04
CA ILE A 48 5.56 -10.94 19.00
C ILE A 48 6.87 -11.59 18.55
N ALA A 49 7.38 -12.51 19.36
CA ALA A 49 8.52 -13.35 19.03
C ALA A 49 8.03 -14.76 18.69
N PHE A 50 8.58 -15.33 17.63
CA PHE A 50 8.30 -16.69 17.22
C PHE A 50 9.49 -17.59 17.55
N ASP A 51 9.24 -18.64 18.34
CA ASP A 51 10.28 -19.62 18.66
C ASP A 51 10.32 -20.74 17.62
N GLY A 52 11.53 -21.07 17.18
CA GLY A 52 11.83 -22.20 16.29
C GLY A 52 11.22 -22.12 14.89
N VAL A 53 11.55 -23.12 14.05
CA VAL A 53 11.01 -23.27 12.70
C VAL A 53 9.67 -24.03 12.77
N SER A 54 8.61 -23.51 12.14
CA SER A 54 7.29 -24.15 12.12
C SER A 54 6.54 -23.90 10.81
N ILE A 55 6.32 -24.98 10.06
CA ILE A 55 5.57 -24.95 8.79
C ILE A 55 4.09 -24.64 9.06
N GLY A 56 3.48 -25.25 10.07
CA GLY A 56 2.07 -25.05 10.38
C GLY A 56 1.74 -23.61 10.75
N ARG A 57 2.63 -22.96 11.54
CA ARG A 57 2.51 -21.54 11.89
C ARG A 57 2.67 -20.66 10.65
N GLY A 58 3.68 -20.93 9.82
CA GLY A 58 3.91 -20.19 8.58
C GLY A 58 2.74 -20.30 7.60
N LEU A 59 2.14 -21.50 7.42
CA LEU A 59 0.97 -21.68 6.56
C LEU A 59 -0.29 -21.00 7.11
N LEU A 60 -0.54 -21.08 8.42
CA LEU A 60 -1.65 -20.35 9.04
C LEU A 60 -1.48 -18.85 8.85
N TRP A 61 -0.26 -18.34 9.03
CA TRP A 61 0.07 -16.95 8.79
C TRP A 61 -0.20 -16.55 7.34
N LEU A 62 0.35 -17.28 6.38
CA LEU A 62 0.21 -17.01 4.95
C LEU A 62 -1.25 -17.07 4.46
N ILE A 63 -2.06 -17.98 5.00
CA ILE A 63 -3.44 -18.21 4.52
C ILE A 63 -4.45 -17.32 5.24
N VAL A 64 -4.21 -16.98 6.51
CA VAL A 64 -5.19 -16.25 7.34
C VAL A 64 -4.71 -14.83 7.63
N VAL A 65 -3.50 -14.69 8.17
CA VAL A 65 -2.99 -13.39 8.64
C VAL A 65 -2.63 -12.49 7.47
N ASP A 66 -1.90 -13.00 6.48
CA ASP A 66 -1.45 -12.19 5.34
C ASP A 66 -2.62 -11.55 4.56
N PRO A 67 -3.72 -12.26 4.25
CA PRO A 67 -4.90 -11.63 3.63
C PRO A 67 -5.56 -10.56 4.50
N ILE A 68 -5.62 -10.76 5.83
CA ILE A 68 -6.17 -9.76 6.75
C ILE A 68 -5.29 -8.51 6.73
N VAL A 69 -3.97 -8.69 6.86
CA VAL A 69 -3.00 -7.59 6.86
C VAL A 69 -3.02 -6.84 5.52
N MET A 70 -3.08 -7.56 4.39
CA MET A 70 -3.26 -6.95 3.06
C MET A 70 -4.55 -6.15 2.96
N THR A 71 -5.65 -6.68 3.49
CA THR A 71 -6.95 -6.00 3.46
C THR A 71 -6.89 -4.71 4.26
N VAL A 72 -6.35 -4.74 5.48
CA VAL A 72 -6.18 -3.54 6.31
C VAL A 72 -5.27 -2.52 5.62
N ALA A 73 -4.17 -2.96 5.02
CA ALA A 73 -3.27 -2.08 4.29
C ALA A 73 -3.91 -1.45 3.06
N TYR A 74 -4.73 -2.21 2.31
CA TYR A 74 -5.53 -1.68 1.20
C TYR A 74 -6.49 -0.59 1.68
N TRP A 75 -7.14 -0.78 2.84
CA TRP A 75 -8.05 0.22 3.41
C TRP A 75 -7.29 1.49 3.81
N ILE A 76 -6.15 1.35 4.48
CA ILE A 76 -5.29 2.48 4.83
C ILE A 76 -4.83 3.21 3.57
N PHE A 77 -4.42 2.47 2.54
CA PHE A 77 -4.00 3.02 1.26
C PHE A 77 -5.12 3.83 0.59
N MET A 78 -6.34 3.29 0.57
CA MET A 78 -7.50 4.02 0.03
C MET A 78 -7.78 5.30 0.82
N LEU A 79 -7.73 5.26 2.15
CA LEU A 79 -7.94 6.43 3.00
C LEU A 79 -6.93 7.55 2.72
N VAL A 80 -5.69 7.21 2.32
CA VAL A 80 -4.66 8.19 1.95
C VAL A 80 -4.80 8.64 0.50
N MET A 81 -5.03 7.71 -0.43
CA MET A 81 -5.07 8.01 -1.86
C MET A 81 -6.31 8.76 -2.32
N LEU A 82 -7.48 8.49 -1.72
CA LEU A 82 -8.72 9.18 -2.07
C LEU A 82 -8.61 10.70 -1.87
N PRO A 83 -8.14 11.22 -0.71
CA PRO A 83 -7.86 12.65 -0.54
C PRO A 83 -6.83 13.19 -1.54
N VAL A 84 -5.75 12.45 -1.80
CA VAL A 84 -4.69 12.89 -2.72
C VAL A 84 -5.22 13.08 -4.14
N ILE A 85 -6.03 12.13 -4.63
CA ILE A 85 -6.69 12.22 -5.93
C ILE A 85 -7.69 13.38 -5.95
N GLY A 86 -8.49 13.54 -4.90
CA GLY A 86 -9.45 14.64 -4.78
C GLY A 86 -8.79 16.02 -4.80
N LEU A 87 -7.68 16.18 -4.09
CA LEU A 87 -6.88 17.40 -4.08
C LEU A 87 -6.22 17.67 -5.43
N ALA A 88 -5.69 16.64 -6.10
CA ALA A 88 -5.10 16.77 -7.43
C ALA A 88 -6.14 17.22 -8.47
N ALA A 89 -7.34 16.64 -8.43
CA ALA A 89 -8.45 17.04 -9.29
C ALA A 89 -8.91 18.48 -9.02
N GLY A 90 -9.05 18.86 -7.75
CA GLY A 90 -9.41 20.22 -7.34
C GLY A 90 -8.38 21.28 -7.75
N ALA A 91 -7.09 20.98 -7.56
CA ALA A 91 -6.00 21.85 -7.99
C ALA A 91 -5.95 22.02 -9.51
N GLY A 92 -6.18 20.94 -10.26
CA GLY A 92 -6.29 20.99 -11.72
C GLY A 92 -7.43 21.90 -12.20
N ALA A 93 -8.61 21.79 -11.59
CA ALA A 93 -9.77 22.63 -11.92
C ALA A 93 -9.53 24.11 -11.63
N LEU A 94 -8.86 24.44 -10.52
CA LEU A 94 -8.49 25.81 -10.16
C LEU A 94 -7.47 26.41 -11.14
N ALA A 95 -6.48 25.62 -11.55
CA ALA A 95 -5.46 26.04 -12.50
C ALA A 95 -6.04 26.37 -13.89
N ASP A 96 -7.05 25.60 -14.33
CA ASP A 96 -7.69 25.79 -15.63
C ASP A 96 -8.58 27.04 -15.65
N ARG A 97 -9.27 27.36 -14.53
CA ARG A 97 -10.04 28.60 -14.39
C ARG A 97 -9.20 29.88 -14.42
N ARG A 98 -7.94 29.83 -13.96
CA ARG A 98 -7.03 30.99 -13.99
C ARG A 98 -6.43 31.30 -15.36
N ARG A 99 -6.55 30.38 -16.33
CA ARG A 99 -6.03 30.55 -17.70
C ARG A 99 -7.07 31.06 -18.70
N LYS A 100 -8.35 31.10 -18.32
CA LYS A 100 -9.42 31.75 -19.06
C LYS A 100 -9.59 33.18 -18.57
#